data_AF-A0A3D2GPF6-F1
#
_entry.id   AF-A0A3D2GPF6-F1
#
_cell.length_a   1.000
_cell.length_b   1.000
_cell.length_c   1.000
_cell.angle_alpha   90.00
_cell.angle_beta   90.00
_cell.angle_gamma   90.00
#
_symmetry.space_group_name_H-M   'P 1'
#
loop_
_entity.id
_entity.type
_entity.pdbx_description
1 polymer ?
#
loop_
_entity_poly.entity_id
_entity_poly.type
_entity_poly.pdbx_seq_one_letter_code
_entity_poly.pdbx_strand_id
1 'polypeptide(L)'
;EAGSAEEVIGVMAHETGHIAGGHLIRLRGTVQSASTQAILTTLLGIAAAIGTGRGDIGAAVISGGQEIANRSILSFSRAQEASADAAGMSFLTASGQSAHGFLRFMERLGEQDLLPANRQVEYARTHPLTRNRVQAIRAYVSQHGTEEIKVSPEMAERFARMQAKLRAYLFPRIAFQRFPASDQSVTAQYARAVALWRTDDISGALKALDRLITEEPENPYFHELMGQIYFESGKIDEAVTAYAKAADILPDAALLQTSYAQALIAKDDKPSLELARDRLQLAVRQEPNSPFSHRLLARAYGGLGLEG
;
A
#
# COMPACT_ATOMS: atom_id res chain seq x y z
N GLU A 1 -4.59 -3.87 10.79
CA GLU A 1 -4.71 -2.55 10.13
C GLU A 1 -4.16 -1.48 11.06
N ALA A 2 -3.51 -0.44 10.52
CA ALA A 2 -3.16 0.74 11.31
C ALA A 2 -4.43 1.42 11.86
N GLY A 3 -4.35 2.00 13.05
CA GLY A 3 -5.47 2.59 13.76
C GLY A 3 -5.56 4.11 13.59
N SER A 4 -4.47 4.75 13.18
CA SER A 4 -4.39 6.19 12.96
C SER A 4 -3.34 6.56 11.91
N ALA A 5 -3.35 7.81 11.45
CA ALA A 5 -2.34 8.32 10.53
C ALA A 5 -0.93 8.27 11.14
N GLU A 6 -0.79 8.55 12.44
CA GLU A 6 0.47 8.47 13.18
C GLU A 6 1.06 7.06 13.17
N GLU A 7 0.22 6.02 13.24
CA GLU A 7 0.69 4.63 13.14
C GLU A 7 1.27 4.35 11.75
N VAL A 8 0.61 4.83 10.68
CA VAL A 8 1.12 4.70 9.30
C VAL A 8 2.43 5.46 9.13
N ILE A 9 2.52 6.70 9.63
CA ILE A 9 3.75 7.50 9.61
C ILE A 9 4.88 6.74 10.32
N GLY A 10 4.58 6.12 11.46
CA GLY A 10 5.53 5.27 12.19
C GLY A 10 6.04 4.10 11.37
N VAL A 11 5.14 3.35 10.73
CA VAL A 11 5.51 2.23 9.83
C VAL A 11 6.33 2.74 8.64
N MET A 12 5.95 3.86 8.02
CA MET A 12 6.71 4.45 6.91
C MET A 12 8.13 4.85 7.35
N ALA A 13 8.29 5.38 8.56
CA ALA A 13 9.60 5.70 9.10
C ALA A 13 10.45 4.43 9.31
N HIS A 14 9.85 3.34 9.80
CA HIS A 14 10.50 2.03 9.91
C HIS A 14 10.95 1.49 8.55
N GLU A 15 10.07 1.49 7.54
CA GLU A 15 10.42 1.05 6.18
C GLU A 15 11.52 1.92 5.56
N THR A 16 11.49 3.23 5.82
CA THR A 16 12.58 4.14 5.43
C THR A 16 13.87 3.79 6.14
N GLY A 17 13.80 3.32 7.40
CA GLY A 17 14.92 2.75 8.14
C GLY A 17 15.54 1.53 7.46
N HIS A 18 14.74 0.63 6.88
CA HIS A 18 15.24 -0.49 6.08
C HIS A 18 15.96 -0.03 4.81
N ILE A 19 15.43 1.00 4.14
CA ILE A 19 16.05 1.60 2.94
C ILE A 19 17.39 2.24 3.30
N ALA A 20 17.42 3.09 4.33
CA ALA A 20 18.62 3.76 4.80
C ALA A 20 19.68 2.75 5.32
N GLY A 21 19.24 1.67 5.97
CA GLY A 21 20.09 0.57 6.39
C GLY A 21 20.60 -0.31 5.24
N GLY A 22 20.04 -0.19 4.03
CA GLY A 22 20.42 -0.97 2.86
C GLY A 22 20.12 -2.47 3.01
N HIS A 23 19.16 -2.86 3.86
CA HIS A 23 18.91 -4.27 4.17
C HIS A 23 18.45 -5.08 2.96
N LEU A 24 17.65 -4.47 2.08
CA LEU A 24 17.18 -5.08 0.82
C LEU A 24 18.33 -5.32 -0.18
N ILE A 25 19.34 -4.43 -0.20
CA ILE A 25 20.51 -4.57 -1.09
C ILE A 25 21.43 -5.66 -0.57
N ARG A 26 21.67 -5.69 0.75
CA ARG A 26 22.49 -6.73 1.39
C ARG A 26 21.88 -8.12 1.21
N LEU A 27 20.55 -8.24 1.20
CA LEU A 27 19.88 -9.52 0.96
C LEU A 27 20.27 -10.14 -0.39
N ARG A 28 20.36 -9.35 -1.47
CA ARG A 28 20.82 -9.88 -2.78
C ARG A 28 22.25 -10.44 -2.71
N GLY A 29 23.15 -9.74 -2.02
CA GLY A 29 24.52 -10.21 -1.79
C GLY A 29 24.59 -11.47 -0.93
N THR A 30 23.77 -11.54 0.13
CA THR A 30 23.66 -12.72 1.00
C THR A 30 23.08 -13.91 0.24
N VAL A 31 22.04 -13.73 -0.58
CA VAL A 31 21.43 -14.79 -1.39
C VAL A 31 22.43 -15.32 -2.43
N GLN A 32 23.22 -14.45 -3.06
CA GLN A 32 24.24 -14.87 -4.04
C GLN A 32 25.42 -15.61 -3.38
N SER A 33 25.77 -15.25 -2.14
CA SER A 33 26.78 -15.96 -1.36
C SER A 33 26.26 -17.28 -0.79
N ALA A 34 25.01 -17.30 -0.31
CA ALA A 34 24.32 -18.47 0.21
C ALA A 34 24.01 -19.48 -0.89
N SER A 35 23.69 -19.07 -2.12
CA SER A 35 23.55 -19.98 -3.26
C SER A 35 24.88 -20.66 -3.60
N THR A 36 25.99 -19.92 -3.52
CA THR A 36 27.34 -20.48 -3.70
C THR A 36 27.67 -21.50 -2.59
N GLN A 37 27.37 -21.19 -1.34
CA GLN A 37 27.53 -22.14 -0.23
C GLN A 37 26.61 -23.35 -0.35
N ALA A 38 25.34 -23.17 -0.71
CA ALA A 38 24.36 -24.25 -0.90
C ALA A 38 24.77 -25.22 -2.01
N ILE A 39 25.35 -24.70 -3.10
CA ILE A 39 25.96 -25.51 -4.16
C ILE A 39 27.12 -26.34 -3.57
N LEU A 40 28.03 -25.70 -2.82
CA LEU A 40 29.14 -26.40 -2.18
C LEU A 40 28.70 -27.46 -1.16
N THR A 41 27.72 -27.18 -0.29
CA THR A 41 27.18 -28.17 0.67
C THR A 41 26.40 -29.27 -0.02
N THR A 42 25.70 -28.98 -1.12
CA THR A 42 25.03 -30.02 -1.93
C THR A 42 26.06 -30.94 -2.56
N LEU A 43 27.16 -30.39 -3.12
CA LEU A 43 28.27 -31.19 -3.65
C LEU A 43 28.94 -32.04 -2.57
N LEU A 44 29.18 -31.49 -1.39
CA LEU A 44 29.72 -32.23 -0.24
C LEU A 44 28.76 -33.31 0.27
N GLY A 45 27.45 -33.03 0.28
CA GLY A 45 26.40 -33.98 0.65
C GLY A 45 26.29 -35.15 -0.33
N ILE A 46 26.41 -34.87 -1.63
CA ILE A 46 26.51 -35.89 -2.68
C ILE A 46 27.77 -36.76 -2.46
N ALA A 47 28.92 -36.14 -2.18
CA ALA A 47 30.15 -36.87 -1.91
C ALA A 47 30.07 -37.75 -0.65
N ALA A 48 29.42 -37.27 0.42
CA ALA A 48 29.20 -38.03 1.66
C ALA A 48 28.20 -39.19 1.47
N ALA A 49 27.16 -39.00 0.66
CA ALA A 49 26.20 -40.07 0.32
C ALA A 49 26.88 -41.19 -0.49
N ILE A 50 27.77 -40.83 -1.42
CA ILE A 50 28.61 -41.78 -2.16
C ILE A 50 29.56 -42.53 -1.21
N GLY A 51 30.18 -41.83 -0.25
CA GLY A 51 31.14 -42.41 0.69
C GLY A 51 30.54 -43.31 1.79
N THR A 52 29.26 -43.15 2.12
CA THR A 52 28.60 -43.90 3.20
C THR A 52 27.61 -44.97 2.70
N GLY A 53 27.29 -44.98 1.40
CA GLY A 53 26.35 -45.93 0.80
C GLY A 53 24.89 -45.71 1.17
N ARG A 54 24.54 -44.59 1.82
CA ARG A 54 23.18 -44.27 2.29
C ARG A 54 22.63 -43.04 1.56
N GLY A 55 22.04 -43.27 0.38
CA GLY A 55 21.49 -42.21 -0.47
C GLY A 55 20.24 -41.51 0.09
N ASP A 56 19.55 -42.16 1.01
CA ASP A 56 18.36 -41.68 1.73
C ASP A 56 18.67 -40.50 2.68
N ILE A 57 19.83 -40.53 3.34
CA ILE A 57 20.26 -39.46 4.28
C ILE A 57 20.65 -38.19 3.52
N GLY A 58 21.28 -38.32 2.35
CA GLY A 58 21.68 -37.16 1.53
C GLY A 58 20.49 -36.36 1.01
N ALA A 59 19.42 -37.03 0.58
CA ALA A 59 18.22 -36.38 0.03
C ALA A 59 17.38 -35.62 1.09
N ALA A 60 17.30 -36.13 2.32
CA ALA A 60 16.53 -35.51 3.40
C ALA A 60 17.19 -34.22 3.93
N VAL A 61 18.52 -34.17 3.99
CA VAL A 61 19.27 -32.98 4.42
C VAL A 61 19.16 -31.84 3.39
N ILE A 62 19.18 -32.17 2.09
CA ILE A 62 19.07 -31.20 1.00
C ILE A 62 17.69 -30.54 0.97
N SER A 63 16.61 -31.33 1.05
CA SER A 63 15.24 -30.81 0.99
C SER A 63 14.85 -30.01 2.24
N GLY A 64 15.22 -30.48 3.44
CA GLY A 64 14.99 -29.75 4.69
C GLY A 64 15.77 -28.43 4.79
N GLY A 65 16.99 -28.40 4.25
CA GLY A 65 17.83 -27.19 4.22
C GLY A 65 17.29 -26.09 3.32
N GLN A 66 16.69 -26.44 2.17
CA GLN A 66 16.14 -25.47 1.21
C GLN A 66 14.91 -24.74 1.76
N GLU A 67 13.99 -25.43 2.43
CA GLU A 67 12.78 -24.82 3.00
C GLU A 67 13.13 -23.84 4.15
N ILE A 68 14.09 -24.20 5.01
CA ILE A 68 14.58 -23.34 6.09
C ILE A 68 15.30 -22.11 5.52
N ALA A 69 16.14 -22.29 4.50
CA ALA A 69 16.84 -21.19 3.84
C ALA A 69 15.86 -20.19 3.20
N ASN A 70 14.86 -20.68 2.47
CA ASN A 70 13.86 -19.83 1.82
C ASN A 70 13.07 -18.98 2.83
N ARG A 71 12.69 -19.55 3.99
CA ARG A 71 12.02 -18.78 5.06
C ARG A 71 12.95 -17.74 5.69
N SER A 72 14.21 -18.07 5.89
CA SER A 72 15.20 -17.15 6.49
C SER A 72 15.57 -15.96 5.59
N ILE A 73 15.38 -16.09 4.27
CA ILE A 73 15.63 -15.01 3.29
C ILE A 73 14.46 -14.02 3.24
N LEU A 74 13.23 -14.47 3.52
CA LEU A 74 12.01 -13.66 3.36
C LEU A 74 11.65 -12.81 4.59
N SER A 75 12.23 -13.12 5.76
CA SER A 75 12.04 -12.34 6.99
C SER A 75 13.30 -11.55 7.34
N PHE A 76 13.15 -10.31 7.83
CA PHE A 76 14.29 -9.56 8.34
C PHE A 76 14.81 -10.14 9.66
N SER A 77 16.12 -10.10 9.84
CA SER A 77 16.75 -10.52 11.10
C SER A 77 16.40 -9.54 12.23
N ARG A 78 16.41 -10.02 13.48
CA ARG A 78 16.17 -9.17 14.66
C ARG A 78 17.10 -7.95 14.74
N ALA A 79 18.34 -8.08 14.26
CA ALA A 79 19.30 -6.97 14.21
C ALA A 79 18.93 -5.93 13.14
N GLN A 80 18.48 -6.38 11.96
CA GLN A 80 17.97 -5.49 10.91
C GLN A 80 16.71 -4.76 11.36
N GLU A 81 15.81 -5.46 12.04
CA GLU A 81 14.60 -4.89 12.61
C GLU A 81 14.91 -3.82 13.66
N ALA A 82 15.77 -4.12 14.64
CA ALA A 82 16.17 -3.16 15.67
C ALA A 82 16.91 -1.93 15.10
N SER A 83 17.74 -2.15 14.07
CA SER A 83 18.40 -1.06 13.33
C SER A 83 17.39 -0.18 12.61
N ALA A 84 16.36 -0.76 12.00
CA ALA A 84 15.33 -0.03 11.30
C ALA A 84 14.42 0.75 12.26
N ASP A 85 14.05 0.16 13.40
CA ASP A 85 13.33 0.86 14.47
C ASP A 85 14.09 2.11 14.93
N ALA A 86 15.39 1.97 15.21
CA ALA A 86 16.23 3.06 15.69
C ALA A 86 16.38 4.19 14.64
N ALA A 87 16.59 3.83 13.37
CA ALA A 87 16.65 4.79 12.28
C ALA A 87 15.29 5.48 12.07
N GLY A 88 14.20 4.71 12.06
CA GLY A 88 12.84 5.21 11.91
C GLY A 88 12.46 6.21 13.01
N MET A 89 12.74 5.89 14.27
CA MET A 89 12.55 6.81 15.39
C MET A 89 13.35 8.11 15.21
N SER A 90 14.60 8.01 14.76
CA SER A 90 15.44 9.18 14.48
C SER A 90 14.85 10.05 13.35
N PHE A 91 14.27 9.44 12.31
CA PHE A 91 13.58 10.16 11.23
C PHE A 91 12.30 10.84 11.71
N LEU A 92 11.52 10.20 12.59
CA LEU A 92 10.34 10.81 13.19
C LEU A 92 10.71 12.08 13.95
N THR A 93 11.71 12.02 14.82
CA THR A 93 12.18 13.20 15.55
C THR A 93 12.74 14.27 14.61
N ALA A 94 13.55 13.89 13.62
CA ALA A 94 14.12 14.85 12.66
C ALA A 94 13.05 15.55 11.78
N SER A 95 11.92 14.88 11.53
CA SER A 95 10.79 15.42 10.76
C SER A 95 9.73 16.11 11.63
N GLY A 96 9.96 16.23 12.95
CA GLY A 96 9.00 16.82 13.89
C GLY A 96 7.75 15.96 14.14
N GLN A 97 7.81 14.67 13.83
CA GLN A 97 6.73 13.70 14.02
C GLN A 97 6.88 12.94 15.34
N SER A 98 5.75 12.49 15.90
CA SER A 98 5.73 11.73 17.16
C SER A 98 5.97 10.23 16.94
N ALA A 99 6.84 9.64 17.76
CA ALA A 99 7.05 8.18 17.80
C ALA A 99 5.95 7.40 18.56
N HIS A 100 4.97 8.09 19.19
CA HIS A 100 3.87 7.45 19.90
C HIS A 100 2.98 6.59 18.97
N GLY A 101 2.76 7.05 17.73
CA GLY A 101 2.05 6.26 16.72
C GLY A 101 2.77 4.96 16.40
N PHE A 102 4.08 5.03 16.19
CA PHE A 102 4.90 3.84 15.96
C PHE A 102 4.84 2.87 17.15
N LEU A 103 4.96 3.38 18.38
CA LEU A 103 4.83 2.56 19.58
C LEU A 103 3.48 1.83 19.67
N ARG A 104 2.36 2.54 19.46
CA ARG A 104 1.02 1.92 19.49
C ARG A 104 0.86 0.83 18.43
N PHE A 105 1.39 1.06 17.23
CA PHE A 105 1.38 0.07 16.17
C PHE A 105 2.15 -1.19 16.58
N MET A 106 3.34 -1.02 17.14
CA MET A 106 4.20 -2.13 17.58
C MET A 106 3.61 -2.89 18.77
N GLU A 107 2.96 -2.21 19.71
CA GLU A 107 2.20 -2.84 20.80
C GLU A 107 1.05 -3.70 20.27
N ARG A 108 0.24 -3.16 19.34
CA ARG A 108 -0.84 -3.92 18.71
C ARG A 108 -0.32 -5.11 17.91
N LEU A 109 0.81 -4.94 17.23
CA LEU A 109 1.45 -6.05 16.52
C LEU A 109 1.90 -7.15 17.49
N GLY A 110 2.34 -6.79 18.70
CA GLY A 110 2.75 -7.75 19.73
C GLY A 110 1.62 -8.60 20.29
N GLU A 111 0.37 -8.17 20.15
CA GLU A 111 -0.79 -9.03 20.43
C GLU A 111 -0.88 -10.21 19.44
N GLN A 112 -0.25 -10.11 18.26
CA GLN A 112 -0.20 -11.16 17.25
C GLN A 112 0.85 -12.25 17.55
N ASP A 113 1.86 -11.96 18.39
CA ASP A 113 2.91 -12.95 18.74
C ASP A 113 2.33 -14.19 19.44
N LEU A 114 1.17 -14.05 20.08
CA LEU A 114 0.46 -15.14 20.75
C LEU A 114 -0.34 -16.02 19.78
N LEU A 115 -0.51 -15.56 18.53
CA LEU A 115 -1.25 -16.29 17.50
C LEU A 115 -0.30 -17.20 16.71
N PRO A 116 -0.75 -18.40 16.29
CA PRO A 116 0.00 -19.23 15.34
C PRO A 116 0.29 -18.48 14.04
N ALA A 117 1.43 -18.74 13.39
CA ALA A 117 1.91 -18.01 12.21
C ALA A 117 0.91 -17.92 11.04
N ASN A 118 0.01 -18.90 10.90
CA ASN A 118 -1.05 -18.88 9.87
C ASN A 118 -2.22 -17.93 10.19
N ARG A 119 -2.32 -17.45 11.44
CA ARG A 119 -3.32 -16.49 11.91
C ARG A 119 -2.74 -15.09 12.14
N GLN A 120 -1.42 -14.93 12.04
CA GLN A 120 -0.76 -13.64 12.12
C GLN A 120 -0.98 -12.84 10.84
N VAL A 121 -1.03 -11.51 10.99
CA VAL A 121 -1.00 -10.59 9.86
C VAL A 121 0.31 -10.71 9.09
N GLU A 122 0.28 -10.50 7.77
CA GLU A 122 1.45 -10.62 6.89
C GLU A 122 2.65 -9.82 7.41
N TYR A 123 2.40 -8.58 7.86
CA TYR A 123 3.46 -7.70 8.37
C TYR A 123 4.23 -8.31 9.55
N ALA A 124 3.57 -9.03 10.47
CA ALA A 124 4.25 -9.70 11.60
C ALA A 124 5.16 -10.85 11.15
N ARG A 125 4.88 -11.43 9.97
CA ARG A 125 5.67 -12.54 9.41
C ARG A 125 6.97 -12.05 8.80
N THR A 126 6.95 -10.89 8.13
CA THR A 126 8.14 -10.29 7.50
C THR A 126 8.96 -9.47 8.50
N HIS A 127 8.30 -8.86 9.49
CA HIS A 127 8.91 -8.03 10.55
C HIS A 127 8.70 -8.68 11.93
N PRO A 128 9.52 -9.68 12.29
CA PRO A 128 9.35 -10.40 13.55
C PRO A 128 9.51 -9.45 14.74
N LEU A 129 8.46 -9.37 15.55
CA LEU A 129 8.46 -8.53 16.74
C LEU A 129 9.20 -9.22 17.90
N THR A 130 9.77 -8.42 18.79
CA THR A 130 10.24 -8.91 20.09
C THR A 130 9.87 -7.93 21.19
N ARG A 131 9.73 -8.44 22.42
CA ARG A 131 9.50 -7.59 23.61
C ARG A 131 10.58 -6.50 23.77
N ASN A 132 11.84 -6.83 23.45
CA ASN A 132 12.96 -5.89 23.54
C ASN A 132 12.80 -4.71 22.57
N ARG A 133 12.29 -4.94 21.35
CA ARG A 133 12.02 -3.85 20.39
C ARG A 133 10.96 -2.89 20.92
N VAL A 134 9.82 -3.41 21.38
CA VAL A 134 8.75 -2.59 21.96
C VAL A 134 9.27 -1.78 23.16
N GLN A 135 10.08 -2.40 24.02
CA GLN A 135 10.65 -1.72 25.19
C GLN A 135 11.66 -0.63 24.80
N ALA A 136 12.47 -0.86 23.77
CA ALA A 136 13.39 0.16 23.24
C ALA A 136 12.64 1.37 22.66
N ILE A 137 11.57 1.13 21.91
CA ILE A 137 10.73 2.20 21.35
C ILE A 137 10.03 2.96 22.48
N ARG A 138 9.51 2.26 23.49
CA ARG A 138 8.91 2.90 24.68
C ARG A 138 9.91 3.78 25.41
N ALA A 139 11.13 3.30 25.63
CA ALA A 139 12.19 4.09 26.26
C ALA A 139 12.55 5.33 25.43
N TYR A 140 12.60 5.20 24.11
CA TYR A 140 12.82 6.33 23.21
C TYR A 140 11.73 7.40 23.33
N VAL A 141 10.46 6.98 23.28
CA VAL A 141 9.29 7.85 23.45
C VAL A 141 9.36 8.59 24.78
N SER A 142 9.66 7.89 25.88
CA SER A 142 9.77 8.52 27.21
C SER A 142 10.89 9.56 27.32
N GLN A 143 11.99 9.42 26.55
CA GLN A 143 13.10 10.37 26.56
C GLN A 143 12.86 11.61 25.68
N HIS A 144 12.05 11.49 24.62
CA HIS A 144 11.86 12.54 23.61
C HIS A 144 10.54 13.31 23.76
N GLY A 145 9.90 13.22 24.94
CA GLY A 145 8.70 13.95 25.31
C GLY A 145 7.48 13.05 25.48
N THR A 146 6.72 13.28 26.56
CA THR A 146 5.50 12.52 26.89
C THR A 146 4.26 13.02 26.17
N GLU A 147 4.31 14.24 25.61
CA GLU A 147 3.20 14.79 24.83
C GLU A 147 3.29 14.30 23.39
N GLU A 148 2.20 13.68 22.94
CA GLU A 148 2.10 13.22 21.57
C GLU A 148 1.75 14.39 20.64
N ILE A 149 2.67 14.70 19.72
CA ILE A 149 2.35 15.54 18.56
C ILE A 149 1.36 14.77 17.68
N LYS A 150 0.13 15.27 17.61
CA LYS A 150 -0.95 14.73 16.76
C LYS A 150 -0.83 15.28 15.35
N VAL A 151 -1.25 14.48 14.37
CA VAL A 151 -1.43 15.01 13.00
C VAL A 151 -2.54 16.06 12.98
N SER A 152 -2.58 16.89 11.93
CA SER A 152 -3.68 17.83 11.76
C SER A 152 -5.03 17.11 11.68
N PRO A 153 -6.13 17.72 12.14
CA PRO A 153 -7.47 17.15 12.01
C PRO A 153 -7.81 16.72 10.58
N GLU A 154 -7.37 17.52 9.60
CA GLU A 154 -7.53 17.25 8.18
C GLU A 154 -6.79 15.97 7.74
N MET A 155 -5.58 15.71 8.26
CA MET A 155 -4.86 14.47 7.97
C MET A 155 -5.52 13.25 8.62
N ALA A 156 -5.96 13.40 9.86
CA ALA A 156 -6.70 12.35 10.57
C ALA A 156 -7.99 11.98 9.82
N GLU A 157 -8.70 12.98 9.30
CA GLU A 157 -9.88 12.79 8.48
C GLU A 157 -9.58 12.14 7.13
N ARG A 158 -8.55 12.58 6.41
CA ARG A 158 -8.09 11.93 5.16
C ARG A 158 -7.79 10.45 5.40
N PHE A 159 -7.10 10.13 6.50
CA PHE A 159 -6.83 8.74 6.88
C PHE A 159 -8.12 7.96 7.16
N ALA A 160 -9.04 8.52 7.93
CA ALA A 160 -10.33 7.89 8.23
C ALA A 160 -11.11 7.58 6.95
N ARG A 161 -11.16 8.53 6.01
CA ARG A 161 -11.81 8.36 4.70
C ARG A 161 -11.11 7.32 3.83
N MET A 162 -9.78 7.26 3.84
CA MET A 162 -9.02 6.23 3.13
C MET A 162 -9.37 4.83 3.66
N GLN A 163 -9.39 4.66 4.99
CA GLN A 163 -9.80 3.39 5.59
C GLN A 163 -11.25 3.05 5.28
N ALA A 164 -12.15 4.03 5.33
CA ALA A 164 -13.56 3.88 5.03
C ALA A 164 -13.77 3.42 3.57
N LYS A 165 -13.13 4.09 2.60
CA LYS A 165 -13.13 3.70 1.18
C LYS A 165 -12.60 2.27 1.00
N LEU A 166 -11.44 1.96 1.56
CA LEU A 166 -10.80 0.65 1.38
C LEU A 166 -11.66 -0.48 1.96
N ARG A 167 -12.16 -0.32 3.19
CA ARG A 167 -13.02 -1.33 3.82
C ARG A 167 -14.34 -1.51 3.07
N ALA A 168 -14.96 -0.42 2.63
CA ALA A 168 -16.17 -0.48 1.83
C ALA A 168 -15.94 -1.16 0.47
N TYR A 169 -14.78 -0.92 -0.13
CA TYR A 169 -14.41 -1.56 -1.39
C TYR A 169 -14.18 -3.06 -1.21
N LEU A 170 -13.38 -3.47 -0.21
CA LEU A 170 -13.03 -4.88 -0.02
C LEU A 170 -14.17 -5.70 0.59
N PHE A 171 -14.97 -5.09 1.48
CA PHE A 171 -16.00 -5.76 2.28
C PHE A 171 -17.33 -5.00 2.29
N PRO A 172 -17.96 -4.78 1.11
CA PRO A 172 -19.10 -3.86 0.99
C PRO A 172 -20.31 -4.25 1.86
N ARG A 173 -20.58 -5.56 2.01
CA ARG A 173 -21.70 -6.05 2.85
C ARG A 173 -21.50 -5.75 4.34
N ILE A 174 -20.25 -5.78 4.82
CA ILE A 174 -19.91 -5.48 6.22
C ILE A 174 -19.89 -3.97 6.44
N ALA A 175 -19.55 -3.19 5.41
CA ALA A 175 -19.45 -1.75 5.50
C ALA A 175 -20.77 -1.08 5.94
N PHE A 176 -21.93 -1.59 5.51
CA PHE A 176 -23.22 -1.07 5.95
C PHE A 176 -23.50 -1.24 7.45
N GLN A 177 -22.93 -2.28 8.09
CA GLN A 177 -23.01 -2.46 9.54
C GLN A 177 -22.06 -1.52 10.27
N ARG A 178 -20.86 -1.31 9.70
CA ARG A 178 -19.83 -0.45 10.28
C ARG A 178 -20.16 1.04 10.16
N PHE A 179 -20.81 1.42 9.06
CA PHE A 179 -21.20 2.78 8.73
C PHE A 179 -22.73 2.84 8.56
N PRO A 180 -23.49 2.67 9.66
CA PRO A 180 -24.95 2.58 9.60
C PRO A 180 -25.57 3.88 9.07
N ALA A 181 -26.79 3.79 8.54
CA ALA A 181 -27.51 4.94 8.00
C ALA A 181 -27.78 6.05 9.04
N SER A 182 -27.65 5.79 10.34
CA SER A 182 -27.72 6.83 11.38
C SER A 182 -26.46 7.70 11.44
N ASP A 183 -25.31 7.21 10.99
CA ASP A 183 -24.05 7.96 10.93
C ASP A 183 -24.02 8.81 9.66
N GLN A 184 -24.31 10.10 9.81
CA GLN A 184 -24.33 11.08 8.71
C GLN A 184 -22.98 11.74 8.47
N SER A 185 -21.88 11.29 9.11
CA SER A 185 -20.56 11.84 8.83
C SER A 185 -20.17 11.65 7.36
N VAL A 186 -19.41 12.61 6.81
CA VAL A 186 -18.86 12.53 5.45
C VAL A 186 -18.12 11.22 5.22
N THR A 187 -17.34 10.77 6.21
CA THR A 187 -16.61 9.49 6.16
C THR A 187 -17.54 8.29 6.01
N ALA A 188 -18.62 8.23 6.79
CA ALA A 188 -19.58 7.14 6.72
C ALA A 188 -20.42 7.17 5.44
N GLN A 189 -20.84 8.37 5.00
CA GLN A 189 -21.50 8.57 3.72
C GLN A 189 -20.62 8.11 2.56
N TYR A 190 -19.33 8.45 2.59
CA TYR A 190 -18.37 8.04 1.57
C TYR A 190 -18.16 6.51 1.52
N ALA A 191 -17.99 5.86 2.69
CA ALA A 191 -17.96 4.40 2.75
C ALA A 191 -19.23 3.77 2.18
N ARG A 192 -20.42 4.31 2.50
CA ARG A 192 -21.67 3.78 1.96
C ARG A 192 -21.77 3.97 0.45
N ALA A 193 -21.35 5.11 -0.10
CA ALA A 193 -21.33 5.32 -1.55
C ALA A 193 -20.47 4.26 -2.27
N VAL A 194 -19.28 3.98 -1.73
CA VAL A 194 -18.39 2.93 -2.25
C VAL A 194 -19.03 1.54 -2.10
N ALA A 195 -19.65 1.25 -0.95
CA ALA A 195 -20.29 -0.04 -0.71
C ALA A 195 -21.47 -0.28 -1.66
N LEU A 196 -22.30 0.75 -1.89
CA LEU A 196 -23.45 0.72 -2.82
C LEU A 196 -22.99 0.36 -4.23
N TRP A 197 -21.96 1.06 -4.74
CA TRP A 197 -21.35 0.76 -6.03
C TRP A 197 -20.85 -0.68 -6.11
N ARG A 198 -20.14 -1.14 -5.08
CA ARG A 198 -19.61 -2.51 -5.02
C ARG A 198 -20.67 -3.58 -4.82
N THR A 199 -21.91 -3.21 -4.52
CA THR A 199 -23.09 -4.07 -4.50
C THR A 199 -24.03 -3.83 -5.69
N ASP A 200 -23.55 -3.17 -6.75
CA ASP A 200 -24.28 -2.89 -8.00
C ASP A 200 -25.46 -1.90 -7.86
N ASP A 201 -25.59 -1.21 -6.72
CA ASP A 201 -26.54 -0.10 -6.57
C ASP A 201 -25.89 1.20 -7.05
N ILE A 202 -25.74 1.31 -8.38
CA ILE A 202 -25.13 2.46 -9.04
C ILE A 202 -25.93 3.75 -8.78
N SER A 203 -27.26 3.67 -8.83
CA SER A 203 -28.11 4.84 -8.60
C SER A 203 -28.02 5.34 -7.16
N GLY A 204 -27.98 4.43 -6.17
CA GLY A 204 -27.79 4.77 -4.77
C GLY A 204 -26.41 5.37 -4.51
N ALA A 205 -25.37 4.81 -5.13
CA ALA A 205 -24.00 5.32 -5.02
C ALA A 205 -23.86 6.75 -5.55
N LEU A 206 -24.39 7.02 -6.75
CA LEU A 206 -24.35 8.35 -7.36
C LEU A 206 -25.15 9.38 -6.52
N LYS A 207 -26.34 9.01 -6.04
CA LYS A 207 -27.13 9.89 -5.15
C LYS A 207 -26.41 10.21 -3.83
N ALA A 208 -25.65 9.25 -3.29
CA ALA A 208 -24.82 9.49 -2.11
C ALA A 208 -23.65 10.43 -2.42
N LEU A 209 -23.04 10.28 -3.60
CA LEU A 209 -21.98 11.17 -4.07
C LEU A 209 -22.47 12.60 -4.33
N ASP A 210 -23.66 12.79 -4.90
CA ASP A 210 -24.24 14.13 -5.10
C ASP A 210 -24.36 14.90 -3.78
N ARG A 211 -24.71 14.21 -2.69
CA ARG A 211 -24.77 14.81 -1.34
C ARG A 211 -23.38 15.19 -0.85
N LEU A 212 -22.42 14.27 -0.98
CA LEU A 212 -21.02 14.52 -0.61
C LEU A 212 -20.40 15.70 -1.37
N ILE A 213 -20.70 15.81 -2.67
CA ILE A 213 -20.25 16.92 -3.53
C ILE A 213 -20.96 18.22 -3.16
N THR A 214 -22.22 18.17 -2.72
CA THR A 214 -22.92 19.36 -2.20
C THR A 214 -22.28 19.87 -0.90
N GLU A 215 -21.86 18.96 -0.02
CA GLU A 215 -21.18 19.29 1.24
C GLU A 215 -19.74 19.77 1.01
N GLU A 216 -19.01 19.15 0.08
CA GLU A 216 -17.62 19.46 -0.24
C GLU A 216 -17.37 19.53 -1.76
N PRO A 217 -17.73 20.64 -2.41
CA PRO A 217 -17.67 20.77 -3.86
C PRO A 217 -16.24 20.69 -4.43
N GLU A 218 -15.26 21.14 -3.65
CA GLU A 218 -13.83 21.18 -3.98
C GLU A 218 -13.08 19.91 -3.53
N ASN A 219 -13.78 18.83 -3.20
CA ASN A 219 -13.13 17.55 -2.89
C ASN A 219 -12.95 16.72 -4.18
N PRO A 220 -11.72 16.56 -4.69
CA PRO A 220 -11.48 15.90 -5.97
C PRO A 220 -11.82 14.40 -5.92
N TYR A 221 -11.78 13.78 -4.73
CA TYR A 221 -11.98 12.34 -4.57
C TYR A 221 -13.44 11.91 -4.74
N PHE A 222 -14.40 12.82 -4.55
CA PHE A 222 -15.81 12.53 -4.81
C PHE A 222 -16.12 12.55 -6.31
N HIS A 223 -15.57 13.53 -7.03
CA HIS A 223 -15.64 13.60 -8.49
C HIS A 223 -14.86 12.43 -9.14
N GLU A 224 -13.72 12.04 -8.57
CA GLU A 224 -12.95 10.86 -8.99
C GLU A 224 -13.77 9.57 -8.86
N LEU A 225 -14.38 9.32 -7.69
CA LEU A 225 -15.20 8.13 -7.49
C LEU A 225 -16.43 8.13 -8.40
N MET A 226 -17.05 9.30 -8.60
CA MET A 226 -18.16 9.45 -9.53
C MET A 226 -17.74 9.12 -10.97
N GLY A 227 -16.56 9.60 -11.39
CA GLY A 227 -15.95 9.26 -12.68
C GLY A 227 -15.71 7.76 -12.84
N GLN A 228 -15.19 7.11 -11.81
CA GLN A 228 -14.97 5.65 -11.80
C GLN A 228 -16.27 4.87 -11.95
N ILE A 229 -17.31 5.25 -11.20
CA ILE A 229 -18.61 4.60 -11.24
C ILE A 229 -19.24 4.76 -12.64
N TYR A 230 -19.19 5.96 -13.22
CA TYR A 230 -19.69 6.19 -14.57
C TYR A 230 -18.90 5.39 -15.61
N PHE A 231 -17.57 5.37 -15.51
CA PHE A 231 -16.70 4.65 -16.44
C PHE A 231 -17.01 3.14 -16.43
N GLU A 232 -17.09 2.53 -15.26
CA GLU A 232 -17.42 1.11 -15.13
C GLU A 232 -18.86 0.77 -15.54
N SER A 233 -19.77 1.75 -15.43
CA SER A 233 -21.16 1.61 -15.90
C SER A 233 -21.32 1.84 -17.41
N GLY A 234 -20.23 2.08 -18.15
CA GLY A 234 -20.24 2.36 -19.59
C GLY A 234 -20.73 3.76 -19.97
N LYS A 235 -20.90 4.65 -18.99
CA LYS A 235 -21.33 6.05 -19.16
C LYS A 235 -20.13 6.95 -19.38
N ILE A 236 -19.51 6.82 -20.55
CA ILE A 236 -18.19 7.39 -20.83
C ILE A 236 -18.18 8.92 -20.81
N ASP A 237 -19.21 9.58 -21.35
CA ASP A 237 -19.28 11.05 -21.36
C ASP A 237 -19.43 11.65 -19.95
N GLU A 238 -20.25 11.01 -19.11
CA GLU A 238 -20.40 11.40 -17.71
C GLU A 238 -19.12 11.14 -16.92
N ALA A 239 -18.42 10.03 -17.21
CA ALA A 239 -17.13 9.72 -16.60
C ALA A 239 -16.08 10.77 -16.92
N VAL A 240 -15.94 11.14 -18.20
CA VAL A 240 -15.04 12.20 -18.66
C VAL A 240 -15.36 13.52 -17.96
N THR A 241 -16.64 13.86 -17.83
CA THR A 241 -17.07 15.10 -17.16
C THR A 241 -16.70 15.11 -15.67
N ALA A 242 -16.95 14.01 -14.96
CA ALA A 242 -16.63 13.89 -13.53
C ALA A 242 -15.11 13.89 -13.29
N TYR A 243 -14.34 13.15 -14.09
CA TYR A 243 -12.88 13.18 -14.00
C TYR A 243 -12.29 14.55 -14.36
N ALA A 244 -12.86 15.27 -15.32
CA ALA A 244 -12.45 16.63 -15.63
C ALA A 244 -12.57 17.54 -14.41
N LYS A 245 -13.69 17.47 -13.67
CA LYS A 245 -13.87 18.21 -12.42
C LYS A 245 -12.84 17.85 -11.35
N ALA A 246 -12.59 16.55 -11.17
CA ALA A 246 -11.55 16.11 -10.24
C ALA A 246 -10.16 16.65 -10.65
N ALA A 247 -9.83 16.62 -11.95
CA ALA A 247 -8.56 17.08 -12.50
C ALA A 247 -8.41 18.61 -12.50
N ASP A 248 -9.51 19.37 -12.55
CA ASP A 248 -9.49 20.83 -12.37
C ASP A 248 -9.11 21.21 -10.94
N ILE A 249 -9.59 20.43 -9.95
CA ILE A 249 -9.30 20.64 -8.52
C ILE A 249 -7.89 20.14 -8.17
N LEU A 250 -7.49 18.97 -8.68
CA LEU A 250 -6.20 18.33 -8.37
C LEU A 250 -5.43 17.96 -9.65
N PRO A 251 -4.87 18.95 -10.38
CA PRO A 251 -4.26 18.73 -11.68
C PRO A 251 -3.01 17.87 -11.65
N ASP A 252 -2.28 17.87 -10.54
CA ASP A 252 -0.98 17.21 -10.43
C ASP A 252 -1.04 15.79 -9.87
N ALA A 253 -2.23 15.19 -9.69
CA ALA A 253 -2.33 13.81 -9.21
C ALA A 253 -2.18 12.80 -10.37
N ALA A 254 -1.00 12.17 -10.50
CA ALA A 254 -0.68 11.19 -11.55
C ALA A 254 -1.75 10.09 -11.73
N LEU A 255 -2.20 9.47 -10.64
CA LEU A 255 -3.21 8.42 -10.69
C LEU A 255 -4.56 8.95 -11.20
N LEU A 256 -4.97 10.14 -10.76
CA LEU A 256 -6.20 10.77 -11.23
C LEU A 256 -6.12 11.13 -12.72
N GLN A 257 -4.99 11.69 -13.16
CA GLN A 257 -4.74 11.99 -14.57
C GLN A 257 -4.73 10.72 -15.43
N THR A 258 -4.22 9.61 -14.88
CA THR A 258 -4.24 8.29 -15.55
C THR A 258 -5.68 7.78 -15.71
N SER A 259 -6.51 7.84 -14.66
CA SER A 259 -7.93 7.46 -14.73
C SER A 259 -8.73 8.36 -15.67
N TYR A 260 -8.47 9.66 -15.65
CA TYR A 260 -9.11 10.60 -16.56
C TYR A 260 -8.76 10.29 -18.03
N ALA A 261 -7.46 10.09 -18.31
CA ALA A 261 -7.01 9.72 -19.63
C ALA A 261 -7.58 8.38 -20.11
N GLN A 262 -7.78 7.42 -19.21
CA GLN A 262 -8.46 6.17 -19.56
C GLN A 262 -9.89 6.40 -20.03
N ALA A 263 -10.66 7.26 -19.36
CA ALA A 263 -12.01 7.64 -19.78
C ALA A 263 -12.00 8.38 -21.13
N LEU A 264 -11.05 9.30 -21.33
CA LEU A 264 -10.86 10.02 -22.61
C LEU A 264 -10.53 9.08 -23.77
N ILE A 265 -9.67 8.08 -23.54
CA ILE A 265 -9.35 7.06 -24.54
C ILE A 265 -10.58 6.21 -24.88
N ALA A 266 -11.44 5.91 -23.91
CA ALA A 266 -12.67 5.17 -24.14
C ALA A 266 -13.71 5.96 -24.94
N LYS A 267 -13.65 7.29 -24.91
CA LYS A 267 -14.51 8.17 -25.72
C LYS A 267 -14.16 8.11 -27.22
N ASP A 268 -12.92 7.76 -27.54
CA ASP A 268 -12.44 7.40 -28.88
C ASP A 268 -12.64 8.48 -29.97
N ASP A 269 -12.61 9.75 -29.57
CA ASP A 269 -12.56 10.89 -30.48
C ASP A 269 -11.17 11.57 -30.46
N LYS A 270 -10.80 12.20 -31.58
CA LYS A 270 -9.47 12.80 -31.75
C LYS A 270 -9.14 13.85 -30.67
N PRO A 271 -10.01 14.84 -30.36
CA PRO A 271 -9.77 15.76 -29.25
C PRO A 271 -9.52 15.06 -27.90
N SER A 272 -10.31 14.04 -27.56
CA SER A 272 -10.14 13.29 -26.31
C SER A 272 -8.83 12.51 -26.28
N LEU A 273 -8.42 11.91 -27.39
CA LEU A 273 -7.13 11.20 -27.49
C LEU A 273 -5.93 12.16 -27.36
N GLU A 274 -6.01 13.36 -27.95
CA GLU A 274 -4.99 14.41 -27.78
C GLU A 274 -4.86 14.83 -26.32
N LEU A 275 -6.00 15.07 -25.64
CA LEU A 275 -6.00 15.41 -24.22
C LEU A 275 -5.49 14.25 -23.36
N ALA A 276 -5.89 13.01 -23.65
CA ALA A 276 -5.44 11.83 -22.92
C ALA A 276 -3.93 11.68 -22.97
N ARG A 277 -3.32 11.84 -24.14
CA ARG A 277 -1.87 11.84 -24.33
C ARG A 277 -1.21 12.87 -23.41
N ASP A 278 -1.69 14.10 -23.40
CA ASP A 278 -1.09 15.19 -22.63
C ASP A 278 -1.18 14.93 -21.11
N ARG A 279 -2.32 14.40 -20.65
CA ARG A 279 -2.50 14.00 -19.23
C ARG A 279 -1.59 12.83 -18.86
N LEU A 280 -1.43 11.84 -19.73
CA LEU A 280 -0.57 10.69 -19.50
C LEU A 280 0.92 11.05 -19.54
N GLN A 281 1.34 11.99 -20.38
CA GLN A 281 2.70 12.52 -20.35
C GLN A 281 3.03 13.18 -19.01
N LEU A 282 2.07 13.92 -18.42
CA LEU A 282 2.24 14.45 -17.07
C LEU A 282 2.33 13.32 -16.03
N ALA A 283 1.42 12.35 -16.08
CA ALA A 283 1.39 11.24 -15.14
C ALA A 283 2.67 10.39 -15.18
N VAL A 284 3.18 10.06 -16.38
CA VAL A 284 4.42 9.28 -16.56
C VAL A 284 5.66 10.06 -16.12
N ARG A 285 5.67 11.40 -16.19
CA ARG A 285 6.78 12.19 -15.64
C ARG A 285 6.86 12.07 -14.11
N GLN A 286 5.71 11.99 -13.43
CA GLN A 286 5.65 11.84 -11.98
C GLN A 286 5.85 10.38 -11.54
N GLU A 287 5.27 9.43 -12.29
CA GLU A 287 5.33 8.00 -12.03
C GLU A 287 5.94 7.25 -13.24
N PRO A 288 7.26 7.38 -13.48
CA PRO A 288 7.91 6.84 -14.68
C PRO A 288 7.88 5.31 -14.76
N ASN A 289 7.62 4.64 -13.63
CA ASN A 289 7.60 3.19 -13.53
C ASN A 289 6.19 2.60 -13.62
N SER A 290 5.14 3.38 -13.93
CA SER A 290 3.76 2.86 -14.07
C SER A 290 3.55 2.17 -15.43
N PRO A 291 3.51 0.82 -15.49
CA PRO A 291 3.33 0.11 -16.77
C PRO A 291 1.93 0.34 -17.35
N PHE A 292 0.96 0.64 -16.47
CA PHE A 292 -0.41 0.93 -16.85
C PHE A 292 -0.49 2.28 -17.58
N SER A 293 0.12 3.34 -17.04
CA SER A 293 0.14 4.66 -17.67
C SER A 293 0.88 4.63 -19.01
N HIS A 294 2.00 3.89 -19.11
CA HIS A 294 2.70 3.68 -20.39
C HIS A 294 1.84 2.96 -21.44
N ARG A 295 1.08 1.93 -21.03
CA ARG A 295 0.17 1.22 -21.93
C ARG A 295 -0.95 2.12 -22.45
N LEU A 296 -1.54 2.94 -21.57
CA LEU A 296 -2.56 3.90 -21.98
C LEU A 296 -1.96 4.97 -22.90
N LEU A 297 -0.74 5.42 -22.64
CA LEU A 297 -0.06 6.41 -23.48
C LEU A 297 0.19 5.85 -24.89
N ALA A 298 0.67 4.61 -24.99
CA ALA A 298 0.81 3.92 -26.26
C ALA A 298 -0.53 3.77 -27.00
N ARG A 299 -1.62 3.47 -26.28
CA ARG A 299 -2.97 3.42 -26.87
C ARG A 299 -3.44 4.79 -27.38
N ALA A 300 -3.15 5.87 -26.65
CA ALA A 300 -3.45 7.22 -27.10
C ALA A 300 -2.68 7.60 -28.37
N TYR A 301 -1.37 7.32 -28.42
CA TYR A 301 -0.55 7.52 -29.63
C TYR A 301 -1.07 6.71 -30.82
N GLY A 302 -1.36 5.42 -30.61
CA GLY A 302 -1.90 4.53 -31.64
C GLY A 302 -3.25 5.01 -32.19
N GLY A 303 -4.16 5.48 -31.32
CA GLY A 303 -5.44 6.06 -31.73
C GLY A 303 -5.29 7.36 -32.54
N LEU A 304 -4.21 8.11 -32.33
CA LEU A 304 -3.89 9.32 -33.10
C LEU A 304 -3.12 9.03 -34.39
N GLY A 305 -2.75 7.78 -34.67
CA GLY A 305 -1.91 7.41 -35.81
C GLY A 305 -0.48 7.95 -35.70
N LEU A 306 -0.02 8.23 -34.47
CA LEU A 306 1.31 8.70 -34.17
C LEU A 306 2.20 7.51 -33.77
N GLU A 307 3.44 7.50 -34.22
CA GLU A 307 4.45 6.58 -33.69
C GLU A 307 4.81 7.05 -32.27
N GLY A 308 4.58 6.17 -31.28
CA GLY A 308 4.80 6.42 -29.85
C GLY A 308 6.14 5.89 -29.34
#